data_AF-A0A2V5N3P7-F1
#
_entry.id   AF-A0A2V5N3P7-F1
#
_cell.length_a   1.000
_cell.length_b   1.000
_cell.length_c   1.000
_cell.angle_alpha   90.00
_cell.angle_beta   90.00
_cell.angle_gamma   90.00
#
_symmetry.space_group_name_H-M   'P 1'
#
loop_
_entity.id
_entity.type
_entity.pdbx_description
1 polymer ?
#
loop_
_entity_poly.entity_id
_entity_poly.type
_entity_poly.pdbx_seq_one_letter_code
_entity_poly.pdbx_strand_id
1 'polypeptide(L)'
;ITASYDLNATQLEALLGSAPPEWFEITIHQYMPMFHMEHCVFCAFLSTGTDYTNCGRPCDKHAVKLRDRVGVEHPLKADLGCRNTVFHAKAQTGAEYVSRLIELGARHFRLEFLEETPGQVEQTIGHYRQLLRGEISGHHLWRELKLINQLGVTRGPMERFTLTPHPHLDLSLRRKFLRNPPCRRC
;
A
#
# COMPACT_ATOMS: atom_id res chain seq x y z
N ILE A 1 -0.30 7.81 -18.82
CA ILE A 1 0.14 8.45 -17.55
C ILE A 1 -0.32 7.58 -16.39
N THR A 2 0.50 7.36 -15.37
CA THR A 2 0.10 6.53 -14.22
C THR A 2 -0.61 7.39 -13.17
N ALA A 3 -1.75 6.93 -12.66
CA ALA A 3 -2.49 7.63 -11.61
C ALA A 3 -1.70 7.60 -10.29
N SER A 4 -1.72 8.72 -9.54
CA SER A 4 -1.00 8.83 -8.26
C SER A 4 -1.58 7.87 -7.21
N TYR A 5 -0.71 7.31 -6.37
CA TYR A 5 -1.12 6.50 -5.21
C TYR A 5 -1.79 7.32 -4.10
N ASP A 6 -1.81 8.65 -4.22
CA ASP A 6 -2.57 9.49 -3.28
C ASP A 6 -4.08 9.42 -3.53
N LEU A 7 -4.50 9.03 -4.74
CA LEU A 7 -5.91 8.92 -5.10
C LEU A 7 -6.51 7.67 -4.48
N ASN A 8 -7.62 7.85 -3.74
CA ASN A 8 -8.47 6.73 -3.38
C ASN A 8 -9.39 6.32 -4.54
N ALA A 9 -10.18 5.25 -4.34
CA ALA A 9 -11.09 4.74 -5.37
C ALA A 9 -12.06 5.82 -5.90
N THR A 10 -12.73 6.57 -5.02
CA THR A 10 -13.67 7.62 -5.43
C THR A 10 -12.99 8.73 -6.24
N GLN A 11 -11.80 9.15 -5.85
CA GLN A 11 -11.03 10.17 -6.58
C GLN A 11 -10.54 9.64 -7.93
N LEU A 12 -10.20 8.35 -8.00
CA LEU A 12 -9.83 7.70 -9.24
C LEU A 12 -11.02 7.59 -10.19
N GLU A 13 -12.22 7.25 -9.70
CA GLU A 13 -13.45 7.27 -10.50
C GLU A 13 -13.74 8.67 -11.03
N ALA A 14 -13.58 9.71 -10.19
CA ALA A 14 -13.75 11.10 -10.60
C ALA A 14 -12.73 11.51 -11.68
N LEU A 15 -11.47 11.07 -11.55
CA LEU A 15 -10.43 11.31 -12.55
C LEU A 15 -10.82 10.71 -13.91
N LEU A 16 -11.24 9.44 -13.93
CA LEU A 16 -11.69 8.76 -15.15
C LEU A 16 -12.94 9.41 -15.76
N GLY A 17 -13.82 10.01 -14.96
CA GLY A 17 -14.96 10.77 -15.47
C GLY A 17 -14.60 12.16 -16.04
N SER A 18 -13.42 12.67 -15.74
CA SER A 18 -13.00 14.05 -16.09
C SER A 18 -12.06 14.15 -17.29
N ALA A 19 -11.52 13.03 -17.76
CA ALA A 19 -10.58 12.94 -18.87
C ALA A 19 -10.67 11.57 -19.56
N PRO A 20 -10.17 11.40 -20.80
CA PRO A 20 -10.21 10.12 -21.49
C PRO A 20 -9.61 8.98 -20.65
N PRO A 21 -10.42 7.98 -20.23
CA PRO A 21 -10.00 6.92 -19.30
C PRO A 21 -8.78 6.12 -19.77
N GLU A 22 -8.65 5.93 -21.08
CA GLU A 22 -7.56 5.18 -21.72
C GLU A 22 -6.19 5.85 -21.57
N TRP A 23 -6.13 7.12 -21.16
CA TRP A 23 -4.85 7.79 -20.88
C TRP A 23 -4.19 7.28 -19.60
N PHE A 24 -4.97 6.67 -18.70
CA PHE A 24 -4.54 6.34 -17.36
C PHE A 24 -4.13 4.88 -17.22
N GLU A 25 -2.94 4.67 -16.66
CA GLU A 25 -2.51 3.41 -16.07
C GLU A 25 -2.82 3.44 -14.57
N ILE A 26 -3.45 2.38 -14.07
CA ILE A 26 -3.88 2.26 -12.68
C ILE A 26 -3.13 1.12 -12.01
N THR A 27 -2.36 1.41 -10.97
CA THR A 27 -1.72 0.37 -10.17
C THR A 27 -2.72 -0.27 -9.23
N ILE A 28 -2.92 -1.59 -9.38
CA ILE A 28 -3.90 -2.37 -8.60
C ILE A 28 -3.25 -3.41 -7.69
N HIS A 29 -1.92 -3.55 -7.74
CA HIS A 29 -1.11 -4.36 -6.84
C HIS A 29 0.21 -3.66 -6.58
N GLN A 30 0.53 -3.35 -5.33
CA GLN A 30 1.79 -2.68 -5.00
C GLN A 30 2.16 -2.77 -3.52
N TYR A 31 3.44 -2.65 -3.23
CA TYR A 31 3.93 -2.38 -1.88
C TYR A 31 3.95 -0.89 -1.65
N MET A 32 3.18 -0.41 -0.67
CA MET A 32 3.19 1.02 -0.34
C MET A 32 4.51 1.40 0.34
N PRO A 33 5.20 2.46 -0.12
CA PRO A 33 6.36 3.00 0.59
C PRO A 33 5.90 3.65 1.90
N MET A 34 6.64 3.39 2.99
CA MET A 34 6.39 3.94 4.32
C MET A 34 7.32 5.10 4.62
N PHE A 35 8.63 4.84 4.57
CA PHE A 35 9.65 5.82 4.92
C PHE A 35 10.68 5.90 3.81
N HIS A 36 11.01 7.11 3.39
CA HIS A 36 12.10 7.39 2.46
C HIS A 36 13.20 8.14 3.20
N MET A 37 14.44 7.70 3.05
CA MET A 37 15.59 8.19 3.80
C MET A 37 16.77 8.50 2.87
N GLU A 38 17.42 9.64 3.06
CA GLU A 38 18.66 10.02 2.35
C GLU A 38 19.92 9.37 2.95
N HIS A 39 19.75 8.47 3.93
CA HIS A 39 20.85 7.74 4.55
C HIS A 39 20.80 6.26 4.15
N CYS A 40 21.91 5.76 3.62
CA CYS A 40 22.04 4.37 3.18
C CYS A 40 22.40 3.45 4.35
N VAL A 41 21.39 2.81 4.93
CA VAL A 41 21.52 1.79 6.00
C VAL A 41 22.42 0.64 5.54
N PHE A 42 22.34 0.26 4.26
CA PHE A 42 23.21 -0.79 3.72
C PHE A 42 24.70 -0.40 3.78
N CYS A 43 25.03 0.82 3.37
CA CYS A 43 26.41 1.32 3.46
C CYS A 43 26.85 1.42 4.92
N ALA A 44 26.01 1.99 5.77
CA ALA A 44 26.36 2.29 7.15
C ALA A 44 26.62 1.03 8.01
N PHE A 45 25.91 -0.07 7.74
CA PHE A 45 25.96 -1.26 8.61
C PHE A 45 26.50 -2.51 7.94
N LEU A 46 26.54 -2.56 6.60
CA LEU A 46 26.96 -3.75 5.84
C LEU A 46 28.17 -3.48 4.93
N SER A 47 28.87 -2.36 5.13
CA SER A 47 30.09 -2.01 4.42
C SER A 47 31.11 -1.36 5.35
N THR A 48 32.37 -1.37 4.91
CA THR A 48 33.45 -0.55 5.49
C THR A 48 33.59 0.80 4.76
N GLY A 49 32.85 1.01 3.67
CA GLY A 49 32.81 2.26 2.94
C GLY A 49 32.03 3.36 3.66
N THR A 50 32.14 4.57 3.13
CA THR A 50 31.55 5.80 3.70
C THR A 50 30.44 6.38 2.83
N ASP A 51 30.38 6.04 1.54
CA ASP A 51 29.37 6.52 0.59
C ASP A 51 29.14 5.55 -0.58
N TYR A 52 28.26 5.94 -1.51
CA TYR A 52 27.88 5.12 -2.66
C TYR A 52 29.03 4.80 -3.63
N THR A 53 30.12 5.57 -3.62
CA THR A 53 31.26 5.40 -4.52
C THR A 53 32.21 4.28 -4.06
N ASN A 54 32.23 4.00 -2.75
CA ASN A 54 33.18 3.08 -2.14
C ASN A 54 32.54 1.98 -1.27
N CYS A 55 31.20 1.95 -1.13
CA CYS A 55 30.54 0.97 -0.27
C CYS A 55 30.53 -0.46 -0.82
N GLY A 56 30.85 -0.68 -2.10
CA GLY A 56 30.82 -2.00 -2.73
C GLY A 56 29.42 -2.56 -2.98
N ARG A 57 28.38 -1.71 -2.87
CA ARG A 57 26.96 -2.01 -3.15
C ARG A 57 26.41 -3.25 -2.42
N PRO A 58 26.49 -3.32 -1.08
CA PRO A 58 25.90 -4.43 -0.32
C PRO A 58 24.38 -4.58 -0.56
N CYS A 59 23.69 -3.49 -0.90
CA CYS A 59 22.27 -3.50 -1.26
C CYS A 59 21.90 -4.43 -2.43
N ASP A 60 22.84 -4.75 -3.32
CA ASP A 60 22.57 -5.63 -4.47
C ASP A 60 22.58 -7.12 -4.07
N LYS A 61 23.17 -7.45 -2.92
CA LYS A 61 23.45 -8.84 -2.50
C LYS A 61 22.66 -9.25 -1.26
N HIS A 62 22.20 -8.27 -0.48
CA HIS A 62 21.54 -8.50 0.79
C HIS A 62 20.07 -8.09 0.73
N ALA A 63 19.18 -9.00 1.12
CA ALA A 63 17.80 -8.66 1.45
C ALA A 63 17.75 -8.22 2.91
N VAL A 64 17.41 -6.96 3.16
CA VAL A 64 17.32 -6.38 4.51
C VAL A 64 15.86 -6.08 4.83
N LYS A 65 15.44 -6.42 6.04
CA LYS A 65 14.12 -6.08 6.57
C LYS A 65 14.27 -5.38 7.91
N LEU A 66 13.44 -4.36 8.14
CA LEU A 66 13.31 -3.70 9.44
C LEU A 66 12.16 -4.34 10.20
N ARG A 67 12.42 -4.77 11.44
CA ARG A 67 11.39 -5.31 12.31
C ARG A 67 10.83 -4.20 13.18
N ASP A 68 9.50 -4.05 13.19
CA ASP A 68 8.83 -3.08 14.04
C ASP A 68 8.63 -3.59 15.48
N ARG A 69 8.04 -2.76 16.35
CA ARG A 69 7.80 -3.08 17.76
C ARG A 69 6.81 -4.24 17.99
N VAL A 70 5.98 -4.56 17.00
CA VAL A 70 5.01 -5.66 17.06
C VAL A 70 5.52 -6.91 16.32
N GLY A 71 6.75 -6.88 15.82
CA GLY A 71 7.43 -8.01 15.20
C GLY A 71 7.22 -8.15 13.69
N VAL A 72 6.57 -7.19 13.03
CA VAL A 72 6.35 -7.22 11.58
C VAL A 72 7.64 -6.82 10.87
N GLU A 73 8.01 -7.58 9.84
CA GLU A 73 9.21 -7.36 9.04
C GLU A 73 8.88 -6.60 7.75
N HIS A 74 9.48 -5.43 7.60
CA HIS A 74 9.27 -4.49 6.51
C HIS A 74 10.48 -4.49 5.57
N PRO A 75 10.30 -4.77 4.26
CA PRO A 75 11.41 -4.78 3.33
C PRO A 75 12.00 -3.38 3.15
N LEU A 76 13.34 -3.32 3.15
CA LEU A 76 14.12 -2.12 2.91
C LEU A 76 14.79 -2.24 1.54
N LYS A 77 14.60 -1.26 0.66
CA LYS A 77 15.31 -1.20 -0.63
C LYS A 77 16.13 0.07 -0.75
N ALA A 78 17.29 -0.05 -1.37
CA ALA A 78 18.07 1.10 -1.84
C ALA A 78 17.74 1.39 -3.30
N ASP A 79 17.61 2.68 -3.65
CA ASP A 79 17.60 3.10 -5.05
C ASP A 79 19.03 3.31 -5.59
N LEU A 80 19.15 3.70 -6.87
CA LEU A 80 20.43 3.97 -7.52
C LEU A 80 21.19 5.16 -6.89
N GLY A 81 20.48 6.07 -6.21
CA GLY A 81 21.05 7.19 -5.47
C GLY A 81 21.41 6.85 -4.03
N CYS A 82 21.38 5.57 -3.64
CA CYS A 82 21.57 5.09 -2.27
C CYS A 82 20.57 5.63 -1.25
N ARG A 83 19.43 6.16 -1.69
CA ARG A 83 18.32 6.48 -0.80
C ARG A 83 17.60 5.20 -0.44
N ASN A 84 17.10 5.13 0.77
CA ASN A 84 16.49 3.91 1.29
C ASN A 84 15.00 4.10 1.47
N THR A 85 14.22 3.15 0.97
CA THR A 85 12.78 3.10 1.13
C THR A 85 12.40 1.87 1.93
N VAL A 86 11.71 2.09 3.05
CA VAL A 86 11.03 1.05 3.82
C VAL A 86 9.64 0.88 3.23
N PHE A 87 9.25 -0.34 2.90
CA PHE A 87 7.93 -0.65 2.36
C PHE A 87 7.04 -1.34 3.41
N HIS A 88 5.73 -1.29 3.20
CA HIS A 88 4.80 -2.12 3.96
C HIS A 88 5.16 -3.61 3.83
N ALA A 89 4.90 -4.41 4.87
CA ALA A 89 5.23 -5.84 4.85
C ALA A 89 4.36 -6.66 3.87
N LYS A 90 3.21 -6.13 3.46
CA LYS A 90 2.27 -6.77 2.54
C LYS A 90 1.91 -5.81 1.42
N ALA A 91 1.74 -6.35 0.22
CA ALA A 91 1.15 -5.62 -0.89
C ALA A 91 -0.31 -5.23 -0.60
N GLN A 92 -0.67 -4.08 -1.16
CA GLN A 92 -2.01 -3.55 -1.28
C GLN A 92 -2.62 -3.97 -2.61
N THR A 93 -3.93 -4.19 -2.64
CA THR A 93 -4.70 -4.49 -3.84
C THR A 93 -5.93 -3.61 -3.99
N GLY A 94 -6.16 -3.15 -5.22
CA GLY A 94 -7.39 -2.49 -5.66
C GLY A 94 -8.38 -3.44 -6.35
N ALA A 95 -8.23 -4.76 -6.19
CA ALA A 95 -8.96 -5.77 -6.95
C ALA A 95 -10.49 -5.64 -6.92
N GLU A 96 -11.08 -5.22 -5.80
CA GLU A 96 -12.53 -5.03 -5.69
C GLU A 96 -13.06 -3.88 -6.56
N TYR A 97 -12.22 -2.91 -6.91
CA TYR A 97 -12.58 -1.77 -7.74
C TYR A 97 -12.40 -2.03 -9.24
N VAL A 98 -11.72 -3.12 -9.63
CA VAL A 98 -11.33 -3.38 -11.02
C VAL A 98 -12.53 -3.39 -11.97
N SER A 99 -13.61 -4.08 -11.62
CA SER A 99 -14.82 -4.14 -12.46
C SER A 99 -15.39 -2.75 -12.71
N ARG A 100 -15.50 -1.92 -11.66
CA ARG A 100 -15.99 -0.55 -11.74
C ARG A 100 -15.08 0.34 -12.59
N LEU A 101 -13.77 0.20 -12.45
CA LEU A 101 -12.80 0.97 -13.24
C LEU A 101 -12.87 0.59 -14.73
N ILE A 102 -13.08 -0.69 -15.05
CA ILE A 102 -13.28 -1.15 -16.44
C ILE A 102 -14.55 -0.54 -17.04
N GLU A 103 -15.66 -0.53 -16.29
CA GLU A 103 -16.92 0.12 -16.70
C GLU A 103 -16.73 1.62 -16.99
N LEU A 104 -15.88 2.29 -16.21
CA LEU A 104 -15.50 3.69 -16.41
C LEU A 104 -14.48 3.90 -17.54
N GLY A 105 -14.10 2.84 -18.26
CA GLY A 105 -13.25 2.94 -19.45
C GLY A 105 -11.77 2.66 -19.21
N ALA A 106 -11.33 2.36 -17.99
CA ALA A 106 -9.92 2.03 -17.75
C ALA A 106 -9.51 0.75 -18.50
N ARG A 107 -8.30 0.76 -19.09
CA ARG A 107 -7.77 -0.38 -19.87
C ARG A 107 -6.36 -0.81 -19.45
N HIS A 108 -5.61 0.07 -18.81
CA HIS A 108 -4.23 -0.19 -18.43
C HIS A 108 -4.14 -0.39 -16.91
N PHE A 109 -3.85 -1.62 -16.50
CA PHE A 109 -3.67 -1.98 -15.10
C PHE A 109 -2.23 -2.42 -14.86
N ARG A 110 -1.64 -1.95 -13.76
CA ARG A 110 -0.27 -2.22 -13.39
C ARG A 110 -0.19 -3.05 -12.12
N LEU A 111 0.72 -4.02 -12.14
CA LEU A 111 1.09 -4.84 -11.00
C LEU A 111 2.56 -4.57 -10.68
N GLU A 112 2.84 -4.19 -9.45
CA GLU A 112 4.18 -3.90 -8.96
C GLU A 112 4.58 -4.89 -7.89
N PHE A 113 5.70 -5.56 -8.13
CA PHE A 113 6.30 -6.56 -7.26
C PHE A 113 7.58 -6.00 -6.64
N LEU A 114 7.99 -6.55 -5.50
CA LEU A 114 9.14 -6.10 -4.73
C LEU A 114 10.13 -7.21 -4.39
N GLU A 115 9.67 -8.29 -3.75
CA GLU A 115 10.52 -9.40 -3.26
C GLU A 115 9.89 -10.79 -3.50
N GLU A 116 8.81 -10.83 -4.25
CA GLU A 116 8.11 -12.05 -4.61
C GLU A 116 9.01 -12.97 -5.43
N THR A 117 8.92 -14.26 -5.14
CA THR A 117 9.56 -15.29 -5.95
C THR A 117 8.88 -15.38 -7.32
N PRO A 118 9.55 -15.92 -8.35
CA PRO A 118 8.95 -16.09 -9.68
C PRO A 118 7.60 -16.82 -9.64
N GLY A 119 7.46 -17.87 -8.83
CA GLY A 119 6.20 -18.59 -8.67
C GLY A 119 5.09 -17.75 -8.04
N GLN A 120 5.42 -16.88 -7.06
CA GLN A 120 4.45 -15.95 -6.46
C GLN A 120 4.00 -14.89 -7.47
N VAL A 121 4.92 -14.39 -8.29
CA VAL A 121 4.61 -13.45 -9.38
C VAL A 121 3.68 -14.10 -10.40
N GLU A 122 3.99 -15.31 -10.86
CA GLU A 122 3.16 -16.08 -11.80
C GLU A 122 1.75 -16.33 -11.24
N GLN A 123 1.66 -16.79 -9.99
CA GLN A 123 0.39 -16.99 -9.31
C GLN A 123 -0.44 -15.69 -9.24
N THR A 124 0.19 -14.60 -8.81
CA THR A 124 -0.47 -13.30 -8.65
C THR A 124 -0.98 -12.77 -10.00
N ILE A 125 -0.15 -12.81 -11.04
CA ILE A 125 -0.54 -12.43 -12.40
C ILE A 125 -1.70 -13.33 -12.88
N GLY A 126 -1.64 -14.63 -12.59
CA GLY A 126 -2.72 -15.58 -12.90
C GLY A 126 -4.07 -15.14 -12.32
N HIS A 127 -4.11 -14.82 -11.03
CA HIS A 127 -5.34 -14.34 -10.38
C HIS A 127 -5.83 -13.00 -10.95
N TYR A 128 -4.95 -12.03 -11.19
CA TYR A 128 -5.38 -10.78 -11.83
C TYR A 128 -5.92 -10.99 -13.25
N ARG A 129 -5.34 -11.92 -14.01
CA ARG A 129 -5.88 -12.27 -15.34
C ARG A 129 -7.26 -12.91 -15.23
N GLN A 130 -7.48 -13.80 -14.27
CA GLN A 130 -8.80 -14.38 -14.00
C GLN A 130 -9.81 -13.29 -13.61
N LEU A 131 -9.41 -12.35 -12.75
CA LEU A 131 -10.23 -11.20 -12.35
C LEU A 131 -10.62 -10.34 -13.55
N LEU A 132 -9.66 -9.99 -14.41
CA LEU A 132 -9.89 -9.18 -15.61
C LEU A 132 -10.79 -9.88 -16.64
N ARG A 133 -10.84 -11.22 -16.64
CA ARG A 133 -11.78 -12.02 -17.44
C ARG A 133 -13.14 -12.24 -16.75
N GLY A 134 -13.31 -11.78 -15.51
CA GLY A 134 -14.54 -11.97 -14.73
C GLY A 134 -14.72 -13.39 -14.18
N GLU A 135 -13.66 -14.21 -14.17
CA GLU A 135 -13.69 -15.59 -13.69
C GLU A 135 -13.69 -15.68 -12.15
N ILE A 136 -13.10 -14.69 -11.49
CA ILE A 136 -13.08 -14.55 -10.03
C ILE A 136 -13.47 -13.13 -9.63
N SER A 137 -13.98 -12.96 -8.41
CA SER A 137 -14.23 -11.63 -7.83
C SER A 137 -12.96 -11.02 -7.22
N GLY A 138 -12.94 -9.69 -7.11
CA GLY A 138 -11.86 -8.99 -6.41
C GLY A 138 -11.72 -9.42 -4.95
N HIS A 139 -12.85 -9.67 -4.28
CA HIS A 139 -12.89 -10.22 -2.92
C HIS A 139 -12.22 -11.59 -2.82
N HIS A 140 -12.46 -12.47 -3.79
CA HIS A 140 -11.81 -13.79 -3.85
C HIS A 140 -10.28 -13.64 -4.00
N LEU A 141 -9.83 -12.82 -4.95
CA LEU A 141 -8.39 -12.54 -5.16
C LEU A 141 -7.75 -11.99 -3.88
N TRP A 142 -8.37 -10.99 -3.26
CA TRP A 142 -7.86 -10.37 -2.04
C TRP A 142 -7.65 -11.39 -0.91
N ARG A 143 -8.63 -12.26 -0.68
CA ARG A 143 -8.57 -13.28 0.38
C ARG A 143 -7.54 -14.36 0.07
N GLU A 144 -7.47 -14.82 -1.18
CA GLU A 144 -6.54 -15.86 -1.60
C GLU A 144 -5.09 -15.40 -1.48
N LEU A 145 -4.79 -14.19 -1.96
CA LEU A 145 -3.44 -13.62 -1.90
C LEU A 145 -3.10 -12.98 -0.55
N LYS A 146 -4.05 -12.91 0.40
CA LYS A 146 -3.88 -12.37 1.76
C LYS A 146 -3.31 -10.95 1.79
N LEU A 147 -3.75 -10.13 0.84
CA LEU A 147 -3.27 -8.76 0.62
C LEU A 147 -3.98 -7.75 1.54
N ILE A 148 -3.51 -6.50 1.53
CA ILE A 148 -4.24 -5.37 2.11
C ILE A 148 -5.26 -4.88 1.08
N ASN A 149 -6.54 -4.89 1.42
CA ASN A 149 -7.59 -4.38 0.54
C ASN A 149 -7.76 -2.86 0.72
N GLN A 150 -7.17 -2.11 -0.20
CA GLN A 150 -7.20 -0.65 -0.21
C GLN A 150 -6.78 -0.15 -1.61
N LEU A 151 -7.32 0.99 -2.05
CA LEU A 151 -6.79 1.75 -3.18
C LEU A 151 -6.42 3.15 -2.67
N GLY A 152 -5.18 3.57 -2.92
CA GLY A 152 -4.61 4.82 -2.43
C GLY A 152 -3.98 4.75 -1.03
N VAL A 153 -3.36 5.84 -0.58
CA VAL A 153 -2.72 5.99 0.75
C VAL A 153 -3.71 6.07 1.91
N THR A 154 -4.90 6.61 1.67
CA THR A 154 -5.97 6.73 2.68
C THR A 154 -7.29 6.24 2.09
N ARG A 155 -8.24 5.90 2.96
CA ARG A 155 -9.64 5.71 2.56
C ARG A 155 -10.36 7.03 2.21
N GLY A 156 -9.63 8.14 2.09
CA GLY A 156 -10.18 9.48 1.93
C GLY A 156 -10.66 10.08 3.25
N PRO A 157 -10.40 11.38 3.51
CA PRO A 157 -10.90 12.07 4.70
C PRO A 157 -12.43 12.29 4.67
N MET A 158 -13.12 11.94 3.58
CA MET A 158 -14.56 12.17 3.37
C MET A 158 -15.43 10.92 3.47
N GLU A 159 -14.88 9.74 3.75
CA GLU A 159 -15.71 8.60 4.20
C GLU A 159 -16.22 8.90 5.62
N ARG A 160 -17.36 9.61 5.69
CA ARG A 160 -18.16 9.63 6.93
C ARG A 160 -18.54 8.19 7.20
N PHE A 161 -17.99 7.61 8.27
CA PHE A 161 -18.55 6.41 8.87
C PHE A 161 -20.02 6.70 9.18
N THR A 162 -20.94 6.29 8.29
CA THR A 162 -22.33 6.11 8.67
C THR A 162 -22.33 4.95 9.63
N LEU A 163 -22.22 5.26 10.92
CA LEU A 163 -22.60 4.35 11.98
C LEU A 163 -24.05 3.96 11.70
N THR A 164 -24.27 2.76 11.19
CA THR A 164 -25.57 2.14 11.22
C THR A 164 -25.99 2.06 12.70
N PRO A 165 -27.14 2.64 13.08
CA PRO A 165 -27.58 2.54 14.46
C PRO A 165 -27.96 1.09 14.72
N HIS A 166 -27.16 0.38 15.54
CA HIS A 166 -27.60 -0.87 16.13
C HIS A 166 -28.73 -0.56 17.12
N PRO A 167 -29.91 -1.18 16.98
CA PRO A 167 -30.93 -1.11 18.01
C PRO A 167 -30.43 -1.95 19.20
N HIS A 168 -30.56 -1.40 20.40
CA HIS A 168 -30.12 -1.94 21.70
C HIS A 168 -28.65 -1.71 22.06
N LEU A 169 -28.34 -0.50 22.55
CA LEU A 169 -27.40 -0.36 23.66
C LEU A 169 -27.93 0.68 24.65
N ASP A 170 -28.10 0.20 25.88
CA ASP A 170 -28.66 0.87 27.06
C ASP A 170 -27.90 2.17 27.42
N LEU A 171 -28.67 3.20 27.81
CA LEU A 171 -28.28 4.61 27.93
C LEU A 171 -27.68 4.97 29.31
N SER A 172 -27.14 4.02 30.06
CA SER A 172 -26.78 4.22 31.47
C SER A 172 -25.31 4.55 31.79
N LEU A 173 -24.40 4.66 30.80
CA LEU A 173 -22.97 4.88 31.05
C LEU A 173 -22.36 6.21 30.59
N ARG A 174 -23.19 7.22 30.26
CA ARG A 174 -22.72 8.59 29.99
C ARG A 174 -22.64 9.43 31.26
N ARG A 175 -21.68 9.17 32.15
CA ARG A 175 -21.20 10.14 33.16
C ARG A 175 -19.96 9.63 33.89
N LYS A 176 -18.80 9.60 33.21
CA LYS A 176 -17.50 9.43 33.90
C LYS A 176 -16.27 9.79 33.07
N PHE A 177 -16.32 10.84 32.23
CA PHE A 177 -15.10 11.36 31.59
C PHE A 177 -15.15 12.88 31.40
N LEU A 178 -15.23 13.61 32.50
CA LEU A 178 -14.87 15.03 32.53
C LEU A 178 -14.28 15.35 33.91
N ARG A 179 -12.96 15.21 34.02
CA ARG A 179 -12.05 15.96 34.92
C ARG A 179 -10.68 15.27 34.88
N ASN A 180 -9.74 15.84 34.13
CA ASN A 180 -8.33 15.82 34.51
C ASN A 180 -7.69 17.17 34.11
N PRO A 181 -6.98 17.86 35.03
CA PRO A 181 -6.39 19.18 34.81
C PRO A 181 -5.06 19.11 34.03
N PRO A 182 -4.52 20.26 33.55
CA PRO A 182 -3.44 20.28 32.58
C PRO A 182 -2.08 19.89 33.19
N CYS A 183 -1.33 19.09 32.43
CA CYS A 183 0.02 18.62 32.74
C CYS A 183 1.00 19.80 32.78
N ARG A 184 1.71 19.98 33.91
CA ARG A 184 2.88 20.87 34.05
C ARG A 184 4.16 20.06 33.86
N ARG A 185 5.09 20.62 33.07
CA ARG A 185 6.53 20.34 32.92
C ARG A 185 7.15 19.23 33.79
N CYS A 186 7.86 18.31 33.14
CA CYS A 186 9.24 17.89 33.42
C CYS A 186 9.90 17.50 32.09
#